data_AF-A0A060CDP5-F1
#
_entry.id   AF-A0A060CDP5-F1
#
_cell.length_a   1.000
_cell.length_b   1.000
_cell.length_c   1.000
_cell.angle_alpha   90.00
_cell.angle_beta   90.00
_cell.angle_gamma   90.00
#
_symmetry.space_group_name_H-M   'P 1'
#
loop_
_entity.id
_entity.type
_entity.pdbx_description
1 polymer ?
#
loop_
_entity_poly.entity_id
_entity_poly.type
_entity_poly.pdbx_seq_one_letter_code
_entity_poly.pdbx_strand_id
1 'polypeptide(L)'
;MECFSPPEPLEENAEFTVLYAGAFGHANHLEVVVEAARLLEGAPVRFRVVGEGPEREKLSSLAEGITNFELCPPVPKREVPALLRSSGALLFHLRSIPVFRYGISPN
;
A
#
# COMPACT_ATOMS: atom_id res chain seq x y z
N MET A 1 -19.73 19.52 -16.93
CA MET A 1 -18.70 18.48 -16.76
C MET A 1 -18.23 18.61 -15.32
N GLU A 2 -18.71 17.76 -14.43
CA GLU A 2 -18.29 17.81 -13.03
C GLU A 2 -16.88 17.25 -12.93
N CYS A 3 -15.94 18.07 -12.44
CA CYS A 3 -14.52 17.73 -12.37
C CYS A 3 -14.20 16.70 -11.26
N PHE A 4 -15.15 16.41 -10.37
CA PHE A 4 -14.98 15.47 -9.26
C PHE A 4 -16.33 15.05 -8.70
N SER A 5 -16.52 13.74 -8.55
CA SER A 5 -17.56 13.17 -7.69
C SER A 5 -16.82 12.46 -6.55
N PRO A 6 -17.16 12.71 -5.28
CA PRO A 6 -16.53 12.01 -4.18
C PRO A 6 -16.80 10.50 -4.29
N PRO A 7 -15.86 9.64 -3.87
CA PRO A 7 -16.11 8.21 -3.80
C PRO A 7 -17.28 7.95 -2.85
N GLU A 8 -18.05 6.91 -3.13
CA GLU A 8 -19.05 6.43 -2.18
C GLU A 8 -18.33 6.04 -0.87
N PRO A 9 -18.90 6.40 0.30
CA PRO A 9 -18.33 6.00 1.58
C PRO A 9 -18.22 4.47 1.67
N LEU A 10 -17.18 3.99 2.34
CA LEU A 10 -17.14 2.59 2.75
C LEU A 10 -18.33 2.28 3.66
N GLU A 11 -18.87 1.06 3.58
CA GLU A 11 -19.97 0.65 4.45
C GLU A 11 -19.59 0.76 5.94
N GLU A 12 -20.57 1.07 6.78
CA GLU A 12 -20.42 1.05 8.23
C GLU A 12 -20.01 -0.37 8.66
N ASN A 13 -18.84 -0.51 9.27
CA ASN A 13 -18.16 -1.77 9.64
C ASN A 13 -17.32 -2.46 8.55
N ALA A 14 -17.08 -1.81 7.40
CA ALA A 14 -16.06 -2.29 6.46
C ALA A 14 -14.66 -2.15 7.10
N GLU A 15 -13.86 -3.21 7.02
CA GLU A 15 -12.48 -3.22 7.52
C GLU A 15 -11.62 -2.20 6.76
N PHE A 16 -10.99 -1.26 7.47
CA PHE A 16 -10.30 -0.14 6.85
C PHE A 16 -9.04 -0.61 6.12
N THR A 17 -9.07 -0.62 4.79
CA THR A 17 -7.94 -1.10 3.99
C THR A 17 -7.01 0.05 3.62
N VAL A 18 -5.75 -0.04 4.04
CA VAL A 18 -4.63 0.77 3.60
C VAL A 18 -3.96 0.07 2.43
N LEU A 19 -3.95 0.70 1.26
CA LEU A 19 -3.41 0.11 0.04
C LEU A 19 -2.10 0.79 -0.38
N TYR A 20 -1.05 0.01 -0.60
CA TYR A 20 0.08 0.37 -1.43
C TYR A 20 -0.04 -0.34 -2.78
N ALA A 21 0.09 0.39 -3.89
CA ALA A 21 0.14 -0.18 -5.24
C ALA A 21 1.35 0.39 -6.00
N GLY A 22 2.35 -0.44 -6.25
CA GLY A 22 3.61 0.04 -6.84
C GLY A 22 4.74 -0.99 -6.84
N ALA A 23 5.94 -0.54 -7.21
CA ALA A 23 7.13 -1.39 -7.27
C ALA A 23 7.67 -1.71 -5.86
N PHE A 24 8.09 -2.95 -5.63
CA PHE A 24 8.76 -3.36 -4.39
C PHE A 24 10.25 -3.07 -4.47
N GLY A 25 10.59 -1.80 -4.69
CA GLY A 25 11.95 -1.30 -4.82
C GLY A 25 12.51 -0.79 -3.50
N HIS A 26 13.84 -0.77 -3.39
CA HIS A 26 14.56 -0.27 -2.22
C HIS A 26 14.18 1.18 -1.82
N ALA A 27 13.87 2.02 -2.82
CA ALA A 27 13.43 3.40 -2.64
C ALA A 27 12.05 3.50 -1.98
N ASN A 28 11.19 2.49 -2.12
CA ASN A 28 9.83 2.48 -1.57
C ASN A 28 9.79 2.04 -0.10
N HIS A 29 10.87 1.44 0.42
CA HIS A 29 11.04 1.10 1.84
C HIS A 29 9.79 0.47 2.47
N LEU A 30 9.28 -0.61 1.86
CA LEU A 30 8.02 -1.26 2.25
C LEU A 30 8.10 -2.00 3.60
N GLU A 31 9.30 -2.21 4.13
CA GLU A 31 9.51 -2.81 5.46
C GLU A 31 8.82 -2.02 6.57
N VAL A 32 8.70 -0.69 6.42
CA VAL A 32 7.97 0.15 7.40
C VAL A 32 6.47 -0.12 7.39
N VAL A 33 5.92 -0.58 6.26
CA VAL A 33 4.51 -0.95 6.14
C VAL A 33 4.24 -2.26 6.86
N VAL A 34 5.18 -3.21 6.74
CA VAL A 34 5.14 -4.47 7.49
C VAL A 34 5.20 -4.20 9.00
N GLU A 35 6.08 -3.30 9.44
CA GLU A 35 6.16 -2.90 10.85
C GLU A 35 4.90 -2.17 11.33
N ALA A 36 4.33 -1.28 10.51
CA ALA A 36 3.07 -0.63 10.83
C ALA A 36 1.92 -1.64 10.98
N ALA A 37 1.87 -2.67 10.12
CA ALA A 37 0.90 -3.75 10.22
C ALA A 37 1.07 -4.53 11.53
N ARG A 38 2.31 -4.88 11.90
CA ARG A 38 2.64 -5.54 13.18
C ARG A 38 2.16 -4.73 14.38
N LEU A 39 2.42 -3.42 14.40
CA LEU A 39 2.02 -2.54 15.50
C LEU A 39 0.50 -2.38 15.63
N LEU A 40 -0.23 -2.54 14.54
CA LEU A 40 -1.68 -2.38 14.45
C LEU A 40 -2.42 -3.72 14.38
N GLU A 41 -1.75 -4.82 14.72
CA GLU A 41 -2.39 -6.13 14.76
C GLU A 41 -3.52 -6.13 15.81
N GLY A 42 -4.72 -6.55 15.41
CA GLY A 42 -5.94 -6.49 16.22
C GLY A 42 -6.73 -5.18 16.13
N ALA A 43 -6.20 -4.13 15.51
CA ALA A 43 -6.99 -2.96 15.12
C ALA A 43 -7.81 -3.28 13.84
N PRO A 44 -8.94 -2.58 13.58
CA PRO A 44 -9.80 -2.82 12.41
C PRO A 44 -9.20 -2.24 11.12
N VAL A 45 -7.94 -2.58 10.83
CA VAL A 45 -7.16 -2.10 9.69
C VAL A 45 -6.41 -3.25 9.02
N ARG A 46 -6.46 -3.29 7.69
CA ARG A 46 -5.65 -4.19 6.86
C ARG A 46 -4.71 -3.43 5.96
N PHE A 47 -3.52 -3.96 5.77
CA PHE A 47 -2.53 -3.47 4.84
C PHE A 47 -2.49 -4.38 3.62
N ARG A 48 -2.85 -3.84 2.46
CA ARG A 48 -2.74 -4.54 1.18
C ARG A 48 -1.61 -3.92 0.35
N VAL A 49 -0.63 -4.72 -0.01
CA VAL A 49 0.57 -4.29 -0.72
C VAL A 49 0.61 -5.01 -2.07
N VAL A 50 0.26 -4.31 -3.13
CA VAL A 50 0.07 -4.85 -4.48
C VAL A 50 1.22 -4.44 -5.39
N GLY A 51 1.91 -5.43 -5.96
CA GLY A 51 3.04 -5.16 -6.83
C GLY A 51 4.05 -6.29 -6.93
N GLU A 52 5.24 -5.92 -7.39
CA GLU A 52 6.35 -6.83 -7.68
C GLU A 52 7.66 -6.06 -7.52
N GLY A 53 8.76 -6.76 -7.27
CA GLY A 53 10.09 -6.16 -7.25
C GLY A 53 11.10 -6.98 -6.46
N PRO A 54 12.37 -6.55 -6.45
CA PRO A 54 13.48 -7.28 -5.84
C PRO A 54 13.36 -7.45 -4.32
N GLU A 55 12.55 -6.65 -3.63
CA GLU A 55 12.36 -6.78 -2.18
C GLU A 55 11.21 -7.75 -1.81
N ARG A 56 10.56 -8.41 -2.77
CA ARG A 56 9.37 -9.25 -2.54
C ARG A 56 9.61 -10.36 -1.50
N GLU A 57 10.66 -11.15 -1.68
CA GLU A 57 10.96 -12.29 -0.81
C GLU A 57 11.23 -11.84 0.63
N LYS A 58 11.97 -10.73 0.77
CA LYS A 58 12.24 -10.10 2.05
C LYS A 58 10.95 -9.62 2.73
N LEU A 59 10.06 -8.96 1.99
CA LEU A 59 8.77 -8.52 2.53
C LEU A 59 7.93 -9.71 2.98
N SER A 60 7.89 -10.80 2.19
CA SER A 60 7.19 -12.02 2.56
C SER A 60 7.72 -12.63 3.85
N SER A 61 9.06 -12.65 4.04
CA SER A 61 9.67 -13.15 5.27
C SER A 61 9.41 -12.23 6.47
N LEU A 62 9.48 -10.91 6.30
CA LEU A 62 9.21 -9.96 7.39
C LEU A 62 7.74 -9.99 7.84
N ALA A 63 6.82 -10.29 6.91
CA ALA A 63 5.39 -10.36 7.16
C ALA A 63 4.92 -11.70 7.73
N GLU A 64 5.81 -12.67 7.91
CA GLU A 64 5.45 -13.97 8.47
C GLU A 64 4.81 -13.83 9.86
N GLY A 65 3.62 -14.41 10.02
CA GLY A 65 2.84 -14.35 11.26
C GLY A 65 2.00 -13.09 11.46
N ILE A 66 2.09 -12.09 10.58
CA ILE A 66 1.27 -10.86 10.67
C ILE A 66 -0.06 -11.09 9.98
N THR A 67 -1.16 -11.01 10.73
CA THR A 67 -2.50 -11.40 10.25
C THR A 67 -3.23 -10.33 9.44
N ASN A 68 -2.84 -9.06 9.58
CA ASN A 68 -3.47 -7.91 8.92
C ASN A 68 -2.64 -7.37 7.73
N PHE A 69 -1.70 -8.15 7.20
CA PHE A 69 -0.85 -7.76 6.06
C PHE A 69 -0.99 -8.75 4.89
N GLU A 70 -1.27 -8.23 3.70
CA GLU A 70 -1.40 -9.01 2.47
C GLU A 70 -0.42 -8.52 1.40
N LEU A 71 0.45 -9.42 0.93
CA LEU A 71 1.32 -9.18 -0.21
C LEU A 71 0.69 -9.78 -1.48
N CYS A 72 0.25 -8.94 -2.41
CA CYS A 72 -0.47 -9.35 -3.61
C CYS A 72 0.38 -9.15 -4.89
N PRO A 73 0.22 -10.01 -5.92
CA PRO A 73 0.84 -9.79 -7.23
C PRO A 73 0.28 -8.52 -7.91
N PRO A 74 0.98 -7.96 -8.91
CA PRO A 74 0.50 -6.80 -9.65
C PRO A 74 -0.77 -7.12 -10.44
N VAL A 75 -1.62 -6.11 -10.62
CA VAL A 75 -2.83 -6.19 -11.44
C VAL A 75 -2.63 -5.50 -12.80
N PRO A 76 -3.42 -5.85 -13.84
CA PRO A 76 -3.42 -5.11 -15.09
C PRO A 76 -3.68 -3.61 -14.89
N LYS A 77 -3.01 -2.74 -15.67
CA LYS A 77 -3.14 -1.27 -15.54
C LYS A 77 -4.59 -0.76 -15.60
N ARG A 78 -5.44 -1.42 -16.39
CA ARG A 78 -6.87 -1.09 -16.52
C ARG A 78 -7.67 -1.32 -15.22
N GLU A 79 -7.17 -2.18 -14.33
CA GLU A 79 -7.82 -2.54 -13.07
C GLU A 79 -7.33 -1.68 -11.89
N VAL A 80 -6.19 -1.00 -12.03
CA VAL A 80 -5.62 -0.11 -11.00
C VAL A 80 -6.64 0.91 -10.49
N PRO A 81 -7.43 1.63 -11.33
CA PRO A 81 -8.42 2.56 -10.81
C PRO A 81 -9.48 1.91 -9.91
N ALA A 82 -9.90 0.68 -10.21
CA ALA A 82 -10.88 -0.04 -9.40
C ALA A 82 -10.25 -0.51 -8.08
N LEU A 83 -9.00 -1.00 -8.12
CA LEU A 83 -8.22 -1.36 -6.95
C LEU A 83 -8.00 -0.16 -6.00
N LEU A 84 -7.64 1.01 -6.54
CA LEU A 84 -7.45 2.21 -5.73
C LEU A 84 -8.76 2.66 -5.05
N ARG A 85 -9.91 2.50 -5.72
CA ARG A 85 -11.23 2.86 -5.17
C ARG A 85 -11.74 1.90 -4.09
N SER A 86 -11.23 0.68 -4.01
CA SER A 86 -11.69 -0.31 -3.03
C SER A 86 -11.00 -0.20 -1.66
N SER A 87 -10.28 0.90 -1.41
CA SER A 87 -9.44 1.09 -0.23
C SER A 87 -9.86 2.33 0.56
N GLY A 88 -9.71 2.30 1.88
CA GLY A 88 -9.99 3.44 2.76
C GLY A 88 -8.88 4.49 2.74
N ALA A 89 -7.64 4.08 2.48
CA ALA A 89 -6.51 4.97 2.27
C ALA A 89 -5.55 4.43 1.21
N LEU A 90 -4.91 5.34 0.49
CA LEU A 90 -3.81 5.06 -0.42
C LEU A 90 -2.50 5.48 0.23
N LEU A 91 -1.54 4.57 0.31
CA LEU A 91 -0.25 4.80 0.91
C LEU A 91 0.81 5.07 -0.17
N PHE A 92 1.44 6.22 -0.07
CA PHE A 92 2.64 6.57 -0.83
C PHE A 92 3.70 7.11 0.12
N HIS A 93 4.88 6.51 0.09
CA HIS A 93 6.05 6.97 0.81
C HIS A 93 7.32 6.54 0.09
N LEU A 94 8.42 7.18 0.46
CA LEU A 94 9.77 6.84 -0.01
C LEU A 94 10.71 6.75 1.19
N ARG A 95 11.82 6.05 0.99
CA ARG A 95 12.91 5.99 1.94
C ARG A 95 13.40 7.40 2.27
N SER A 96 13.64 7.71 3.54
CA SER A 96 14.22 8.99 3.93
C SER A 96 15.72 9.00 3.63
N ILE A 97 16.09 9.43 2.42
CA ILE A 97 17.48 9.55 1.97
C ILE A 97 17.75 10.95 1.40
N PRO A 98 19.00 11.47 1.50
CA PRO A 98 19.31 12.85 1.13
C PRO A 98 18.91 13.25 -0.30
N VAL A 99 18.98 12.31 -1.25
CA VAL A 99 18.66 12.58 -2.66
C VAL A 99 17.22 13.03 -2.87
N PHE A 100 16.25 12.51 -2.10
CA PHE A 100 14.83 12.87 -2.25
C PHE A 100 14.48 14.23 -1.62
N ARG A 101 15.44 14.92 -0.99
CA ARG A 101 15.23 16.29 -0.47
C ARG A 101 15.13 17.34 -1.57
N TYR A 102 15.70 17.06 -2.74
CA TYR A 102 15.83 18.03 -3.83
C TYR A 102 14.79 17.83 -4.94
N GLY A 103 14.13 16.68 -4.98
CA GLY A 103 13.10 16.38 -5.96
C GLY A 103 12.75 14.90 -5.98
N ILE A 104 11.49 14.63 -6.32
CA ILE A 104 10.97 13.28 -6.55
C ILE A 104 10.18 13.29 -7.85
N SER A 105 10.33 12.25 -8.65
CA SER A 105 9.52 11.99 -9.84
C SER A 105 9.05 10.54 -9.78
N PRO A 106 8.10 10.21 -8.89
CA PRO A 106 7.49 8.89 -8.89
C PRO A 106 6.71 8.72 -10.21
N ASN A 107 6.95 7.59 -10.90
CA ASN A 107 6.31 7.25 -12.17
C ASN A 107 4.82 6.94 -12.04
#